data_AF-A0AB38HW14-F1
#
_entry.id   AF-A0AB38HW14-F1
#
_cell.length_a   1.000
_cell.length_b   1.000
_cell.length_c   1.000
_cell.angle_alpha   90.00
_cell.angle_beta   90.00
_cell.angle_gamma   90.00
#
_symmetry.space_group_name_H-M   'P 1'
#
loop_
_entity.id
_entity.type
_entity.pdbx_description
1 polymer ?
#
loop_
_entity_poly.entity_id
_entity_poly.type
_entity_poly.pdbx_seq_one_letter_code
_entity_poly.pdbx_strand_id
1 'polypeptide(L)'
;MPYLGSLPLPGRVTHLASEGAPLFRSILSSAALSACALCLASWSIETDRSTKDTHGLFEIREEARHFISHENAKGHQQWDVLEPNLKTLVPRCAVPLETRWTPKSYGRSKPSVMVICPVAVPNTAMRRWDVHVPVERKPNQTGSPAAAPHRSERSGARTRLDVSE
;
A
#
# COMPACT_ATOMS: atom_id res chain seq x y z
N MET A 1 77.50 -10.40 -12.90
CA MET A 1 77.56 -11.88 -12.79
C MET A 1 76.29 -12.35 -12.12
N PRO A 2 75.64 -13.39 -12.66
CA PRO A 2 74.18 -13.49 -12.81
C PRO A 2 73.56 -14.48 -11.83
N TYR A 3 72.23 -14.49 -11.69
CA TYR A 3 71.46 -15.73 -11.79
C TYR A 3 70.04 -15.42 -12.26
N LEU A 4 69.78 -15.80 -13.52
CA LEU A 4 68.44 -15.97 -14.08
C LEU A 4 67.73 -17.10 -13.33
N GLY A 5 66.50 -16.85 -12.88
CA GLY A 5 65.53 -17.89 -12.54
C GLY A 5 64.58 -18.11 -13.71
N SER A 6 64.68 -19.28 -14.34
CA SER A 6 63.83 -19.72 -15.45
C SER A 6 62.39 -20.03 -14.97
N LEU A 7 61.39 -19.50 -15.68
CA LEU A 7 59.98 -19.90 -15.57
C LEU A 7 59.69 -21.05 -16.55
N PRO A 8 58.96 -22.12 -16.13
CA PRO A 8 58.53 -23.16 -17.05
C PRO A 8 57.20 -22.83 -17.75
N LEU A 9 57.06 -23.40 -18.94
CA LEU A 9 55.96 -23.29 -19.92
C LEU A 9 54.54 -23.60 -19.38
N PRO A 10 53.48 -23.08 -20.03
CA PRO A 10 52.10 -23.46 -19.71
C PRO A 10 51.76 -24.86 -20.25
N GLY A 11 51.41 -25.76 -19.34
CA GLY A 11 50.79 -27.04 -19.65
C GLY A 11 49.40 -26.85 -20.24
N ARG A 12 49.17 -27.48 -21.39
CA ARG A 12 47.91 -27.60 -22.13
C ARG A 12 46.86 -28.30 -21.25
N VAL A 13 45.82 -27.57 -20.83
CA VAL A 13 44.64 -28.17 -20.20
C VAL A 13 43.73 -28.70 -21.30
N THR A 14 43.56 -30.02 -21.31
CA THR A 14 42.63 -30.73 -22.18
C THR A 14 41.18 -30.40 -21.79
N HIS A 15 40.39 -29.97 -22.77
CA HIS A 15 38.94 -29.90 -22.65
C HIS A 15 38.40 -31.31 -22.42
N LEU A 16 37.79 -31.54 -21.25
CA LEU A 16 36.85 -32.64 -21.05
C LEU A 16 35.44 -32.07 -21.26
N ALA A 17 34.83 -32.48 -22.36
CA ALA A 17 33.41 -32.34 -22.58
C ALA A 17 32.67 -33.11 -21.48
N SER A 18 31.76 -32.42 -20.77
CA SER A 18 30.74 -33.05 -19.94
C SER A 18 29.42 -32.86 -20.66
N GLU A 19 29.08 -33.85 -21.48
CA GLU A 19 27.72 -34.07 -21.96
C GLU A 19 26.93 -34.72 -20.82
N GLY A 20 25.89 -34.04 -20.33
CA GLY A 20 25.01 -34.59 -19.32
C GLY A 20 24.02 -33.59 -18.71
N ALA A 21 22.73 -33.84 -18.97
CA ALA A 21 21.55 -33.34 -18.26
C ALA A 21 21.01 -31.91 -18.58
N PRO A 22 20.23 -31.76 -19.67
CA PRO A 22 19.42 -30.55 -19.90
C PRO A 22 18.21 -30.42 -18.96
N LEU A 23 17.78 -31.50 -18.29
CA LEU A 23 16.58 -31.50 -17.45
C LEU A 23 16.81 -30.97 -16.02
N PHE A 24 17.99 -31.17 -15.42
CA PHE A 24 18.26 -30.71 -14.05
C PHE A 24 18.45 -29.20 -13.94
N ARG A 25 19.01 -28.55 -14.98
CA ARG A 25 19.13 -27.08 -15.05
C ARG A 25 17.77 -26.38 -15.16
N SER A 26 16.80 -27.01 -15.82
CA SER A 26 15.47 -26.44 -16.03
C SER A 26 14.62 -26.46 -14.75
N ILE A 27 14.73 -27.53 -13.95
CA ILE A 27 14.00 -27.68 -12.68
C ILE A 27 14.56 -26.71 -11.61
N LEU A 28 15.88 -26.56 -11.52
CA LEU A 28 16.52 -25.59 -10.60
C LEU A 28 16.18 -24.13 -10.96
N SER A 29 16.06 -23.81 -12.25
CA SER A 29 15.68 -22.47 -12.71
C SER A 29 14.21 -22.15 -12.42
N SER A 30 13.34 -23.15 -12.53
CA SER A 30 11.89 -23.02 -12.28
C SER A 30 11.58 -22.83 -10.79
N ALA A 31 12.30 -23.55 -9.91
CA ALA A 31 12.14 -23.42 -8.46
C ALA A 31 12.66 -22.08 -7.91
N ALA A 32 13.76 -21.54 -8.45
CA ALA A 32 14.30 -20.25 -8.01
C ALA A 32 13.38 -19.06 -8.40
N LEU A 33 12.75 -19.12 -9.57
CA LEU A 33 11.76 -18.10 -10.00
C LEU A 33 10.48 -18.13 -9.14
N SER A 34 10.04 -19.32 -8.72
CA SER A 34 8.86 -19.47 -7.85
C SER A 34 9.07 -18.92 -6.44
N ALA A 35 10.30 -18.97 -5.90
CA ALA A 35 10.61 -18.43 -4.58
C ALA A 35 10.68 -16.89 -4.55
N CYS A 36 11.12 -16.25 -5.64
CA CYS A 36 11.16 -14.78 -5.75
C CYS A 36 9.77 -14.12 -5.79
N ALA A 37 8.73 -14.84 -6.27
CA ALA A 37 7.37 -14.30 -6.31
C ALA A 37 6.75 -14.11 -4.90
N LEU A 38 7.18 -14.89 -3.90
CA LEU A 38 6.74 -14.75 -2.50
C LEU A 38 7.44 -13.60 -1.76
N CYS A 39 8.57 -13.11 -2.29
CA CYS A 39 9.35 -12.03 -1.66
C CYS A 39 8.89 -10.62 -2.07
N LEU A 40 8.00 -10.50 -3.05
CA LEU A 40 7.27 -9.26 -3.30
C LEU A 40 6.10 -9.17 -2.33
N ALA A 41 6.40 -9.14 -1.02
CA ALA A 41 5.44 -8.73 -0.04
C ALA A 41 4.93 -7.35 -0.46
N SER A 42 3.67 -7.29 -0.89
CA SER A 42 2.98 -6.05 -1.21
C SER A 42 3.05 -5.19 0.04
N TRP A 43 3.94 -4.19 0.04
CA TRP A 43 4.10 -3.31 1.18
C TRP A 43 2.78 -2.57 1.38
N SER A 44 2.15 -2.77 2.53
CA SER A 44 0.86 -2.19 2.89
C SER A 44 1.01 -1.39 4.17
N ILE A 45 0.20 -0.34 4.32
CA ILE A 45 0.12 0.43 5.57
C ILE A 45 -0.18 -0.49 6.75
N GLU A 46 -0.95 -1.55 6.56
CA GLU A 46 -1.27 -2.49 7.65
C GLU A 46 -0.01 -3.14 8.25
N THR A 47 0.99 -3.38 7.41
CA THR A 47 2.27 -3.99 7.81
C THR A 47 3.33 -2.96 8.22
N ASP A 48 3.10 -1.66 7.99
CA ASP A 48 4.02 -0.59 8.37
C ASP A 48 3.81 -0.21 9.84
N ARG A 49 4.25 -1.12 10.71
CA ARG A 49 4.18 -0.99 12.16
C ARG A 49 5.40 -0.25 12.70
N SER A 50 5.18 0.47 13.79
CA SER A 50 6.26 1.14 14.50
C SER A 50 7.37 0.18 14.93
N THR A 51 8.59 0.67 14.87
CA THR A 51 9.77 -0.01 15.39
C THR A 51 10.28 0.71 16.63
N LYS A 52 11.46 0.32 17.11
CA LYS A 52 12.16 1.04 18.19
C LYS A 52 12.43 2.50 17.82
N ASP A 53 12.77 2.74 16.55
CA ASP A 53 13.30 4.03 16.12
C ASP A 53 12.32 4.81 15.22
N THR A 54 11.40 4.12 14.55
CA THR A 54 10.43 4.72 13.63
C THR A 54 9.00 4.59 14.14
N HIS A 55 8.18 5.59 13.83
CA HIS A 55 6.74 5.49 14.03
C HIS A 55 6.08 5.03 12.74
N GLY A 56 5.32 3.94 12.81
CA GLY A 56 4.67 3.31 11.68
C GLY A 56 3.46 4.11 11.19
N LEU A 57 3.23 4.06 9.88
CA LEU A 57 2.06 4.67 9.24
C LEU A 57 0.76 4.03 9.71
N PHE A 58 0.79 2.75 10.13
CA PHE A 58 -0.36 2.10 10.74
C PHE A 58 -0.83 2.86 11.99
N GLU A 59 0.05 3.06 12.96
CA GLU A 59 -0.34 3.71 14.23
C GLU A 59 -0.74 5.17 14.01
N ILE A 60 -0.11 5.87 13.06
CA ILE A 60 -0.50 7.23 12.67
C ILE A 60 -1.93 7.25 12.14
N ARG A 61 -2.29 6.30 11.27
CA ARG A 61 -3.62 6.21 10.70
C ARG A 61 -4.66 5.79 11.74
N GLU A 62 -4.31 4.89 12.65
CA GLU A 62 -5.19 4.47 13.74
C GLU A 62 -5.54 5.64 14.67
N GLU A 63 -4.55 6.47 14.99
CA GLU A 63 -4.82 7.65 15.83
C GLU A 63 -5.75 8.65 15.12
N ALA A 64 -5.57 8.85 13.81
CA ALA A 64 -6.50 9.65 13.02
C ALA A 64 -7.91 9.01 12.95
N ARG A 65 -8.02 7.69 12.85
CA ARG A 65 -9.30 6.95 12.91
C ARG A 65 -9.99 7.12 14.26
N HIS A 66 -9.24 7.05 15.35
CA HIS A 66 -9.75 7.31 16.69
C HIS A 66 -10.28 8.74 16.80
N PHE A 67 -9.55 9.75 16.32
CA PHE A 67 -10.05 11.12 16.28
C PHE A 67 -11.35 11.25 15.46
N ILE A 68 -11.39 10.69 14.25
CA ILE A 68 -12.57 10.76 13.39
C ILE A 68 -13.77 9.99 13.95
N SER A 69 -13.58 8.89 14.67
CA SER A 69 -14.70 8.20 15.31
C SER A 69 -15.38 9.10 16.34
N HIS A 70 -14.61 9.85 17.13
CA HIS A 70 -15.12 10.84 18.07
C HIS A 70 -15.82 12.00 17.36
N GLU A 71 -15.26 12.51 16.27
CA GLU A 71 -15.88 13.58 15.48
C GLU A 71 -17.19 13.12 14.83
N ASN A 72 -17.23 11.90 14.29
CA ASN A 72 -18.41 11.30 13.69
C ASN A 72 -19.54 11.07 14.71
N ALA A 73 -19.20 10.72 15.95
CA ALA A 73 -20.17 10.54 17.04
C ALA A 73 -20.90 11.84 17.42
N LYS A 74 -20.35 13.02 17.06
CA LYS A 74 -21.01 14.32 17.27
C LYS A 74 -22.18 14.58 16.32
N GLY A 75 -22.36 13.75 15.27
CA GLY A 75 -23.57 13.73 14.45
C GLY A 75 -23.68 14.80 13.35
N HIS A 76 -22.68 15.66 13.14
CA HIS A 76 -22.75 16.72 12.13
C HIS A 76 -22.49 16.23 10.70
N GLN A 77 -21.36 15.55 10.50
CA GLN A 77 -20.89 15.08 9.20
C GLN A 77 -20.12 13.79 9.43
N GLN A 78 -20.34 12.81 8.57
CA GLN A 78 -19.60 11.56 8.61
C GLN A 78 -18.36 11.64 7.72
N TRP A 79 -17.23 11.17 8.24
CA TRP A 79 -15.93 11.18 7.60
C TRP A 79 -15.29 9.78 7.59
N ASP A 80 -14.49 9.52 6.57
CA ASP A 80 -13.59 8.36 6.49
C ASP A 80 -12.13 8.81 6.46
N VAL A 81 -11.28 8.03 7.13
CA VAL A 81 -9.83 8.26 7.19
C VAL A 81 -9.14 7.53 6.05
N LEU A 82 -8.45 8.32 5.22
CA LEU A 82 -7.66 7.84 4.11
C LEU A 82 -6.26 7.44 4.58
N GLU A 83 -5.47 6.98 3.63
CA GLU A 83 -4.08 6.62 3.86
C GLU A 83 -3.21 7.86 4.06
N PRO A 84 -2.32 7.89 5.09
CA PRO A 84 -1.28 8.90 5.18
C PRO A 84 -0.34 8.84 3.97
N ASN A 85 0.46 9.88 3.78
CA ASN A 85 1.48 9.88 2.73
C ASN A 85 2.48 8.74 2.98
N LEU A 86 2.57 7.79 2.04
CA LEU A 86 3.47 6.63 2.12
C LEU A 86 4.96 7.00 2.16
N LYS A 87 5.31 8.26 1.87
CA LYS A 87 6.68 8.79 2.00
C LYS A 87 6.98 9.35 3.39
N THR A 88 6.00 9.37 4.29
CA THR A 88 6.19 9.85 5.66
C THR A 88 7.08 8.86 6.41
N LEU A 89 8.20 9.35 6.91
CA LEU A 89 9.10 8.63 7.81
C LEU A 89 9.43 9.55 8.98
N VAL A 90 8.98 9.18 10.16
CA VAL A 90 9.16 9.97 11.39
C VAL A 90 9.73 9.10 12.51
N PRO A 91 10.51 9.67 13.44
CA PRO A 91 11.00 8.93 14.58
C PRO A 91 9.84 8.48 15.48
N ARG A 92 10.03 7.37 16.19
CA ARG A 92 9.07 6.85 17.18
C ARG A 92 8.68 7.96 18.17
N CYS A 93 7.38 8.13 18.42
CA CYS A 93 6.94 9.04 19.47
C CYS A 93 7.20 8.46 20.86
N ALA A 94 7.74 9.26 21.77
CA ALA A 94 8.07 8.84 23.14
C ALA A 94 6.88 9.04 24.11
N VAL A 95 5.86 9.76 23.67
CA VAL A 95 4.64 10.07 24.42
C VAL A 95 3.41 9.76 23.55
N PRO A 96 2.20 9.69 24.12
CA PRO A 96 0.98 9.54 23.33
C PRO A 96 0.88 10.63 22.26
N LEU A 97 0.36 10.25 21.10
CA LEU A 97 0.10 11.17 20.01
C LEU A 97 -1.05 12.12 20.38
N GLU A 98 -0.97 13.34 19.88
CA GLU A 98 -2.09 14.29 19.93
C GLU A 98 -2.77 14.34 18.56
N THR A 99 -4.08 14.61 18.55
CA THR A 99 -4.84 14.77 17.32
C THR A 99 -5.71 16.01 17.33
N ARG A 100 -5.83 16.64 16.16
CA ARG A 100 -6.77 17.72 15.91
C ARG A 100 -7.09 17.83 14.42
N TRP A 101 -8.18 18.52 14.09
CA TRP A 101 -8.38 19.01 12.74
C TRP A 101 -7.19 19.86 12.28
N THR A 102 -6.67 19.60 11.08
CA THR A 102 -5.60 20.43 10.50
C THR A 102 -6.10 21.85 10.30
N PRO A 103 -5.44 22.89 10.88
CA PRO A 103 -5.85 24.27 10.69
C PRO A 103 -5.76 24.71 9.22
N LYS A 104 -6.69 25.55 8.76
CA LYS A 104 -6.70 26.08 7.38
C LYS A 104 -5.42 26.83 7.00
N SER A 105 -4.71 27.40 7.98
CA SER A 105 -3.44 28.10 7.78
C SER A 105 -2.33 27.22 7.17
N TYR A 106 -2.47 25.90 7.22
CA TYR A 106 -1.55 24.96 6.58
C TYR A 106 -1.78 24.81 5.06
N GLY A 107 -2.70 25.58 4.46
CA GLY A 107 -2.88 25.65 3.01
C GLY A 107 -3.35 24.36 2.35
N ARG A 108 -3.99 23.46 3.11
CA ARG A 108 -4.44 22.16 2.60
C ARG A 108 -5.72 22.34 1.76
N SER A 109 -5.71 21.78 0.56
CA SER A 109 -6.88 21.77 -0.33
C SER A 109 -7.98 20.81 0.13
N LYS A 110 -7.61 19.76 0.87
CA LYS A 110 -8.53 18.76 1.43
C LYS A 110 -8.50 18.78 2.96
N PRO A 111 -9.64 18.52 3.62
CA PRO A 111 -9.66 18.28 5.06
C PRO A 111 -8.70 17.16 5.46
N SER A 112 -8.09 17.30 6.63
CA SER A 112 -7.18 16.30 7.19
C SER A 112 -7.16 16.40 8.71
N VAL A 113 -6.76 15.31 9.34
CA VAL A 113 -6.40 15.26 10.75
C VAL A 113 -4.89 15.47 10.85
N MET A 114 -4.47 16.32 11.76
CA MET A 114 -3.08 16.48 12.12
C MET A 114 -2.79 15.60 13.33
N VAL A 115 -1.94 14.60 13.13
CA VAL A 115 -1.43 13.69 14.16
C VAL A 115 -0.07 14.19 14.59
N ILE A 116 0.10 14.48 15.88
CA ILE A 116 1.23 15.26 16.40
C ILE A 116 1.98 14.42 17.42
N CYS A 117 3.30 14.41 17.29
CA CYS A 117 4.20 13.95 18.34
C CYS A 117 4.92 15.16 18.97
N PRO A 118 4.60 15.52 20.21
CA PRO A 118 5.26 16.64 20.87
C PRO A 118 6.68 16.29 21.35
N VAL A 119 6.94 15.00 21.63
CA VAL A 119 8.25 14.49 22.08
C VAL A 119 8.56 13.17 21.39
N ALA A 120 9.49 13.18 20.43
CA ALA A 120 10.02 11.97 19.81
C ALA A 120 11.09 11.32 20.69
N VAL A 121 11.30 10.01 20.49
CA VAL A 121 12.47 9.30 21.04
C VAL A 121 13.74 10.07 20.64
N PRO A 122 14.74 10.22 21.54
CA PRO A 122 15.92 11.04 21.27
C PRO A 122 16.54 10.77 19.91
N ASN A 123 16.48 11.77 19.03
CA ASN A 123 17.08 11.78 17.71
C ASN A 123 17.63 13.20 17.45
N THR A 124 18.77 13.28 16.76
CA THR A 124 19.39 14.54 16.35
C THR A 124 18.62 15.25 15.24
N ALA A 125 17.87 14.51 14.41
CA ALA A 125 17.20 15.05 13.23
C ALA A 125 15.85 15.72 13.54
N MET A 126 15.04 15.16 14.45
CA MET A 126 13.64 15.55 14.62
C MET A 126 13.16 15.25 16.04
N ARG A 127 12.95 16.30 16.85
CA ARG A 127 12.51 16.17 18.26
C ARG A 127 10.99 16.17 18.45
N ARG A 128 10.28 16.69 17.45
CA ARG A 128 8.83 16.78 17.38
C ARG A 128 8.41 16.71 15.93
N TRP A 129 7.19 16.26 15.67
CA TRP A 129 6.68 16.16 14.30
C TRP A 129 5.16 16.20 14.27
N ASP A 130 4.62 16.49 13.10
CA ASP A 130 3.20 16.32 12.80
C ASP A 130 3.03 15.72 11.40
N VAL A 131 1.98 14.91 11.25
CA VAL A 131 1.61 14.23 10.01
C VAL A 131 0.16 14.53 9.71
N HIS A 132 -0.11 14.99 8.49
CA HIS A 132 -1.45 15.26 8.02
C HIS A 132 -2.06 14.03 7.35
N VAL A 133 -3.04 13.41 7.99
CA VAL A 133 -3.79 12.27 7.46
C VAL A 133 -5.05 12.77 6.75
N PRO A 134 -5.18 12.57 5.42
CA PRO A 134 -6.34 13.04 4.68
C PRO A 134 -7.63 12.35 5.14
N VAL A 135 -8.75 13.07 5.03
CA VAL A 135 -10.09 12.49 5.23
C VAL A 135 -11.00 12.86 4.09
N GLU A 136 -12.04 12.07 3.89
CA GLU A 136 -13.11 12.36 2.95
C GLU A 136 -14.47 12.27 3.61
N ARG A 137 -15.44 13.01 3.06
CA ARG A 137 -16.82 12.93 3.53
C ARG A 137 -17.44 11.65 3.02
N LYS A 138 -18.17 10.94 3.87
CA LYS A 138 -19.05 9.87 3.41
C LYS A 138 -20.15 10.47 2.54
N PRO A 139 -20.48 9.88 1.39
CA PRO A 139 -21.67 10.27 0.66
C PRO A 139 -22.89 10.02 1.57
N ASN A 140 -23.77 11.02 1.70
CA ASN A 140 -25.07 10.79 2.33
C ASN A 140 -25.83 9.80 1.45
N GLN A 141 -26.22 8.65 2.00
CA GLN A 141 -27.04 7.65 1.31
C GLN A 141 -28.50 8.10 1.10
N THR A 142 -28.75 9.40 0.99
CA THR A 142 -30.05 9.95 0.67
C THR A 142 -30.19 9.96 -0.86
N GLY A 143 -30.53 8.81 -1.45
CA GLY A 143 -31.02 8.76 -2.83
C GLY A 143 -30.31 7.83 -3.81
N SER A 144 -29.96 6.59 -3.43
CA SER A 144 -29.93 5.53 -4.45
C SER A 144 -31.38 5.13 -4.75
N PRO A 145 -31.89 5.31 -5.97
CA PRO A 145 -33.14 4.67 -6.35
C PRO A 145 -32.90 3.17 -6.27
N ALA A 146 -33.70 2.48 -5.46
CA ALA A 146 -33.80 1.04 -5.54
C ALA A 146 -33.99 0.66 -7.01
N ALA A 147 -33.12 -0.22 -7.52
CA ALA A 147 -33.22 -0.74 -8.87
C ALA A 147 -34.64 -1.26 -9.10
N ALA A 148 -35.39 -0.58 -9.96
CA ALA A 148 -36.70 -1.04 -10.38
C ALA A 148 -36.51 -2.40 -11.10
N PRO A 149 -37.34 -3.42 -10.81
CA PRO A 149 -37.24 -4.68 -11.51
C PRO A 149 -37.59 -4.47 -12.98
N HIS A 150 -36.68 -4.91 -13.84
CA HIS A 150 -36.82 -4.92 -15.29
C HIS A 150 -38.10 -5.66 -15.69
N ARG A 151 -39.14 -4.92 -16.08
CA ARG A 151 -40.35 -5.49 -16.68
C ARG A 151 -40.02 -5.90 -18.10
N SER A 152 -39.84 -7.20 -18.32
CA SER A 152 -39.68 -7.79 -19.66
C SER A 152 -41.00 -7.65 -20.42
N GLU A 153 -41.09 -6.67 -21.31
CA GLU A 153 -42.15 -6.58 -22.31
C GLU A 153 -41.89 -7.61 -23.41
N ARG A 154 -42.59 -8.75 -23.31
CA ARG A 154 -42.67 -9.76 -24.35
C ARG A 154 -43.54 -9.22 -25.48
N SER A 155 -42.91 -8.80 -26.57
CA SER A 155 -43.56 -8.48 -27.85
C SER A 155 -44.33 -9.70 -28.35
N GLY A 156 -45.66 -9.66 -28.23
CA GLY A 156 -46.58 -10.64 -28.82
C GLY A 156 -47.04 -10.13 -30.17
N ALA A 157 -46.54 -10.76 -31.24
CA ALA A 157 -47.01 -10.55 -32.60
C ALA A 157 -48.51 -10.85 -32.71
N ARG A 158 -49.28 -9.87 -33.18
CA ARG A 158 -50.72 -10.00 -33.43
C ARG A 158 -50.91 -10.29 -34.92
N THR A 159 -51.11 -11.56 -35.27
CA THR A 159 -51.46 -11.97 -36.63
C THR A 159 -52.92 -11.53 -36.89
N ARG A 160 -53.12 -10.59 -37.82
CA ARG A 160 -54.42 -10.36 -38.46
C ARG A 160 -54.71 -11.56 -39.37
N LEU A 161 -55.81 -12.26 -39.12
CA LEU A 161 -56.46 -13.09 -40.12
C LEU A 161 -57.65 -12.29 -40.64
N ASP A 162 -57.56 -11.90 -41.91
CA ASP A 162 -58.69 -11.44 -42.71
C ASP A 162 -59.69 -12.59 -42.91
N VAL A 163 -60.97 -12.29 -42.70
CA VAL A 163 -62.09 -13.06 -43.22
C VAL A 163 -62.98 -12.03 -43.91
N SER A 164 -63.06 -12.13 -45.23
CA SER A 164 -64.10 -11.50 -46.04
C SER A 164 -64.93 -12.61 -46.67
N GLU A 165 -66.25 -12.43 -46.63
CA GLU A 165 -67.22 -13.09 -47.50
C GLU A 165 -67.26 -12.40 -48.87
#